data_AF-A0A0D3MDG1-F1
#
_entry.id   AF-A0A0D3MDG1-F1
#
_cell.length_a   1.000
_cell.length_b   1.000
_cell.length_c   1.000
_cell.angle_alpha   90.00
_cell.angle_beta   90.00
_cell.angle_gamma   90.00
#
_symmetry.space_group_name_H-M   'P 1'
#
loop_
_entity.id
_entity.type
_entity.pdbx_description
1 polymer ?
#
loop_
_entity_poly.entity_id
_entity_poly.type
_entity_poly.pdbx_seq_one_letter_code
_entity_poly.pdbx_strand_id
1 'polypeptide(L)'
;MKRLIISAVSLLFVFFSLSSMAQSQCDWYGSNYPLCNNQNSGWGWENSQSCIGYDTCAEAGGVSGGNSSSSSSSSSSSSSSSSSNNGGGGGSCDWYGTATPMCTSTSSGWGWENNESCISQAECNTQGGGNNNSSSSSSSSSSSSSSSNGGSCGTGSCPSNLNCPSGISCGCYTVSGLGANKQSYQNAGADRRFLASAMMETEVMDTNYTYGDAKSGDAFNAGATKQNWGMMRQCHSAWSGYGSGDYDVSAAMNSNKSLDVQVYNECRSQFGNNWFGGHRNGSTGLSNPNTQDIQNFKAGYDWTYQQLSGHECDDVRFWVEIPAI
;
A
#
# COMPACT_ATOMS: atom_id res chain seq x y z
N MET A 1 36.88 45.69 -50.81
CA MET A 1 37.24 45.98 -49.39
C MET A 1 35.97 46.32 -48.63
N LYS A 2 35.46 45.44 -47.77
CA LYS A 2 34.40 45.74 -46.79
C LYS A 2 34.91 45.24 -45.43
N ARG A 3 35.11 46.14 -44.47
CA ARG A 3 35.54 45.79 -43.12
C ARG A 3 34.30 45.46 -42.29
N LEU A 4 34.20 44.23 -41.79
CA LEU A 4 33.25 43.92 -40.71
C LEU A 4 33.74 44.59 -39.43
N ILE A 5 32.87 45.34 -38.77
CA ILE A 5 33.09 45.84 -37.41
C ILE A 5 32.42 44.83 -36.47
N ILE A 6 33.23 44.08 -35.72
CA ILE A 6 32.73 43.19 -34.66
C ILE A 6 32.50 44.08 -33.43
N SER A 7 31.23 44.40 -33.16
CA SER A 7 30.84 45.11 -31.93
C SER A 7 30.62 44.08 -30.81
N ALA A 8 31.53 44.04 -29.84
CA ALA A 8 31.47 43.12 -28.72
C ALA A 8 30.44 43.61 -27.68
N VAL A 9 29.19 43.16 -27.80
CA VAL A 9 28.18 43.34 -26.75
C VAL A 9 28.50 42.39 -25.60
N SER A 10 29.20 42.91 -24.59
CA SER A 10 29.42 42.19 -23.32
C SER A 10 28.10 42.11 -22.55
N LEU A 11 27.38 41.00 -22.71
CA LEU A 11 26.17 40.73 -21.92
C LEU A 11 26.59 40.30 -20.51
N LEU A 12 26.41 41.20 -19.54
CA LEU A 12 26.71 40.94 -18.14
C LEU A 12 25.66 39.95 -17.57
N PHE A 13 25.98 38.66 -17.56
CA PHE A 13 25.17 37.66 -16.85
C PHE A 13 25.36 37.85 -15.34
N VAL A 14 24.39 38.52 -14.72
CA VAL A 14 24.26 38.56 -13.25
C VAL A 14 23.87 37.16 -12.78
N PHE A 15 24.85 36.39 -12.31
CA PHE A 15 24.60 35.16 -11.58
C PHE A 15 23.89 35.50 -10.27
N PHE A 16 22.56 35.37 -10.25
CA PHE A 16 21.84 35.12 -9.02
C PHE A 16 22.20 33.71 -8.54
N SER A 17 23.20 33.62 -7.67
CA SER A 17 23.37 32.44 -6.83
C SER A 17 22.13 32.30 -5.96
N LEU A 18 21.19 31.43 -6.34
CA LEU A 18 20.27 30.85 -5.37
C LEU A 18 21.14 30.06 -4.40
N SER A 19 21.29 30.60 -3.19
CA SER A 19 21.82 29.84 -2.06
C SER A 19 20.99 28.58 -1.91
N SER A 20 21.62 27.43 -2.13
CA SER A 20 21.06 26.14 -1.69
C SER A 20 20.81 26.26 -0.20
N MET A 21 19.54 26.38 0.19
CA MET A 21 19.15 26.08 1.55
C MET A 21 19.30 24.57 1.69
N ALA A 22 20.27 24.15 2.49
CA ALA A 22 20.52 22.75 2.76
C ALA A 22 19.31 22.17 3.48
N GLN A 23 18.38 21.56 2.72
CA GLN A 23 17.38 20.68 3.28
C GLN A 23 18.11 19.44 3.80
N SER A 24 17.98 19.17 5.08
CA SER A 24 18.52 17.96 5.71
C SER A 24 17.96 16.73 5.00
N GLN A 25 18.85 15.79 4.67
CA GLN A 25 18.52 14.55 3.99
C GLN A 25 18.60 13.38 4.96
N CYS A 26 17.73 12.41 4.73
CA CYS A 26 17.70 11.12 5.40
C CYS A 26 18.38 10.07 4.55
N ASP A 27 19.45 9.44 5.05
CA ASP A 27 19.92 8.17 4.53
C ASP A 27 19.02 7.05 5.07
N TRP A 28 18.09 6.59 4.23
CA TRP A 28 17.17 5.51 4.54
C TRP A 28 17.68 4.21 3.93
N TYR A 29 18.41 3.43 4.73
CA TYR A 29 18.98 2.13 4.33
C TYR A 29 19.81 2.18 3.03
N GLY A 30 20.61 3.23 2.83
CA GLY A 30 21.49 3.41 1.67
C GLY A 30 20.90 4.24 0.52
N SER A 31 19.74 4.87 0.73
CA SER A 31 19.09 5.78 -0.23
C SER A 31 18.77 7.13 0.41
N ASN A 32 19.26 8.22 -0.19
CA ASN A 32 18.99 9.57 0.31
C ASN A 32 17.59 10.06 -0.08
N TYR A 33 16.77 10.40 0.91
CA TYR A 33 15.48 11.07 0.75
C TYR A 33 15.47 12.45 1.44
N PRO A 34 14.79 13.45 0.90
CA PRO A 34 14.60 14.73 1.57
C PRO A 34 13.71 14.58 2.82
N LEU A 35 13.90 15.42 3.83
CA LEU A 35 12.95 15.50 4.94
C LEU A 35 11.69 16.28 4.54
N CYS A 36 10.53 15.88 5.08
CA CYS A 36 9.27 16.62 4.90
C CYS A 36 9.29 17.93 5.71
N ASN A 37 8.68 19.00 5.18
CA ASN A 37 8.67 20.32 5.81
C ASN A 37 7.44 20.55 6.69
N ASN A 38 6.31 19.90 6.40
CA ASN A 38 5.04 20.05 7.13
C ASN A 38 4.64 18.76 7.89
N GLN A 39 5.50 17.74 7.88
CA GLN A 39 5.23 16.43 8.48
C GLN A 39 6.49 15.93 9.20
N ASN A 40 6.37 15.65 10.49
CA ASN A 40 7.51 15.27 11.34
C ASN A 40 7.75 13.76 11.42
N SER A 41 6.78 12.91 11.07
CA SER A 41 6.90 11.44 11.12
C SER A 41 6.22 10.77 9.91
N GLY A 42 6.60 9.53 9.61
CA GLY A 42 6.11 8.75 8.47
C GLY A 42 6.77 9.11 7.14
N TRP A 43 6.22 8.56 6.06
CA TRP A 43 6.52 8.97 4.68
C TRP A 43 5.49 10.02 4.22
N GLY A 44 5.92 10.96 3.38
CA GLY A 44 5.07 12.02 2.83
C GLY A 44 5.43 12.35 1.38
N TRP A 45 4.64 13.23 0.77
CA TRP A 45 4.88 13.73 -0.58
C TRP A 45 4.74 15.25 -0.60
N GLU A 46 5.86 15.95 -0.76
CA GLU A 46 5.93 17.42 -0.76
C GLU A 46 6.86 17.89 -1.88
N ASN A 47 6.62 19.10 -2.41
CA ASN A 47 7.50 19.72 -3.41
C ASN A 47 7.81 18.80 -4.62
N SER A 48 6.83 17.98 -5.02
CA SER A 48 6.90 17.00 -6.11
C SER A 48 7.93 15.86 -5.92
N GLN A 49 8.23 15.50 -4.68
CA GLN A 49 9.13 14.39 -4.33
C GLN A 49 8.66 13.66 -3.06
N SER A 50 8.98 12.36 -2.95
CA SER A 50 8.81 11.61 -1.70
C SER A 50 9.74 12.17 -0.62
N CYS A 51 9.24 12.34 0.59
CA CYS A 51 10.00 12.82 1.74
C CYS A 51 9.76 11.93 2.97
N ILE A 52 10.69 11.99 3.94
CA ILE A 52 10.58 11.27 5.22
C ILE A 52 10.42 12.29 6.35
N GLY A 53 9.53 12.04 7.30
CA GLY A 53 9.43 12.85 8.51
C GLY A 53 10.71 12.76 9.36
N TYR A 54 11.16 13.87 9.93
CA TYR A 54 12.37 13.95 10.76
C TYR A 54 12.48 12.85 11.83
N ASP A 55 11.41 12.62 12.58
CA ASP A 55 11.38 11.64 13.68
C ASP A 55 11.54 10.21 13.14
N THR A 56 10.87 9.88 12.04
CA THR A 56 11.02 8.59 11.38
C THR A 56 12.45 8.39 10.87
N CYS A 57 13.06 9.43 10.29
CA CYS A 57 14.46 9.37 9.90
C CYS A 57 15.43 9.18 11.09
N ALA A 58 15.15 9.85 12.21
CA ALA A 58 15.95 9.77 13.43
C ALA A 58 15.92 8.37 14.05
N GLU A 59 14.75 7.71 14.07
CA GLU A 59 14.58 6.33 14.54
C GLU A 59 15.36 5.31 13.67
N ALA A 60 15.57 5.59 12.39
CA ALA A 60 16.43 4.78 11.51
C ALA A 60 17.93 5.16 11.59
N GLY A 61 18.30 6.19 12.36
CA GLY A 61 19.67 6.65 12.53
C GLY A 61 20.26 7.44 11.35
N GLY A 62 19.42 7.88 10.40
CA GLY A 62 19.83 8.32 9.06
C GLY A 62 20.06 9.83 8.83
N VAL A 63 20.07 10.67 9.87
CA VAL A 63 20.03 12.14 9.68
C VAL A 63 21.41 12.70 9.28
N SER A 64 21.54 13.17 8.03
CA SER A 64 22.77 13.79 7.51
C SER A 64 22.61 15.30 7.29
N GLY A 65 23.10 16.09 8.25
CA GLY A 65 23.15 17.57 8.19
C GLY A 65 22.54 18.24 9.43
N GLY A 66 23.39 18.78 10.32
CA GLY A 66 23.00 19.39 11.60
C GLY A 66 22.27 20.75 11.50
N ASN A 67 21.78 21.34 12.60
CA ASN A 67 22.59 21.65 13.78
C ASN A 67 21.79 21.73 15.10
N SER A 68 22.31 21.16 16.19
CA SER A 68 21.70 21.23 17.53
C SER A 68 21.98 22.58 18.22
N SER A 69 20.94 23.23 18.77
CA SER A 69 21.07 24.34 19.74
C SER A 69 19.87 24.38 20.69
N SER A 70 20.11 24.16 21.98
CA SER A 70 19.12 24.21 23.07
C SER A 70 18.99 25.60 23.69
N SER A 71 17.75 26.06 24.03
CA SER A 71 17.41 26.64 25.38
C SER A 71 16.07 27.44 25.44
N SER A 72 15.10 26.91 26.22
CA SER A 72 14.22 27.55 27.24
C SER A 72 13.39 28.85 27.06
N SER A 73 12.18 28.80 27.67
CA SER A 73 11.39 29.86 28.37
C SER A 73 10.52 30.83 27.51
N SER A 74 9.16 30.71 27.53
CA SER A 74 8.16 31.33 28.46
C SER A 74 7.65 32.72 27.95
N SER A 75 6.38 33.13 28.03
CA SER A 75 5.15 32.61 28.67
C SER A 75 3.89 33.44 28.30
N SER A 76 2.71 32.80 28.16
CA SER A 76 1.33 33.30 28.46
C SER A 76 0.81 34.62 27.83
N SER A 77 -0.50 34.88 27.63
CA SER A 77 -1.68 34.47 28.41
C SER A 77 -3.04 34.64 27.70
N SER A 78 -3.99 33.73 28.00
CA SER A 78 -5.47 33.92 28.14
C SER A 78 -6.31 34.30 26.90
N SER A 79 -7.58 33.89 26.76
CA SER A 79 -8.58 33.47 27.77
C SER A 79 -9.68 32.48 27.28
N SER A 80 -9.99 31.46 28.10
CA SER A 80 -11.30 30.79 28.40
C SER A 80 -12.46 30.80 27.37
N SER A 81 -13.28 29.75 27.18
CA SER A 81 -13.70 28.60 28.02
C SER A 81 -14.13 27.40 27.12
N SER A 82 -14.22 26.12 27.52
CA SER A 82 -14.59 25.49 28.80
C SER A 82 -13.99 24.07 28.93
N SER A 83 -13.70 23.59 30.14
CA SER A 83 -13.34 22.18 30.45
C SER A 83 -14.56 21.24 30.34
N SER A 84 -14.46 19.95 29.99
CA SER A 84 -13.51 18.94 30.50
C SER A 84 -13.11 17.83 29.50
N ASN A 85 -11.92 17.25 29.70
CA ASN A 85 -11.30 16.22 28.85
C ASN A 85 -12.04 14.87 28.79
N ASN A 86 -12.01 14.23 27.62
CA ASN A 86 -11.26 12.98 27.39
C ASN A 86 -10.74 13.04 25.93
N GLY A 87 -9.51 12.66 25.58
CA GLY A 87 -8.72 11.55 26.12
C GLY A 87 -8.89 10.38 25.14
N GLY A 88 -7.93 10.22 24.22
CA GLY A 88 -8.07 9.33 23.06
C GLY A 88 -7.79 7.86 23.34
N GLY A 89 -7.91 7.04 22.28
CA GLY A 89 -7.46 5.64 22.25
C GLY A 89 -8.53 4.66 21.76
N GLY A 90 -8.21 3.89 20.71
CA GLY A 90 -8.81 2.57 20.48
C GLY A 90 -10.22 2.50 19.87
N GLY A 91 -10.66 3.49 19.09
CA GLY A 91 -11.85 3.32 18.25
C GLY A 91 -11.59 2.36 17.10
N SER A 92 -12.56 1.51 16.75
CA SER A 92 -12.51 0.68 15.53
C SER A 92 -13.64 1.05 14.58
N CYS A 93 -13.28 1.24 13.31
CA CYS A 93 -14.21 1.49 12.22
C CYS A 93 -14.70 0.16 11.65
N ASP A 94 -16.02 -0.02 11.50
CA ASP A 94 -16.55 -1.09 10.64
C ASP A 94 -16.40 -0.67 9.18
N TRP A 95 -15.27 -1.05 8.58
CA TRP A 95 -14.96 -0.77 7.19
C TRP A 95 -15.30 -1.99 6.33
N TYR A 96 -16.45 -1.92 5.64
CA TYR A 96 -16.96 -3.00 4.78
C TYR A 96 -17.07 -4.37 5.51
N GLY A 97 -17.56 -4.38 6.75
CA GLY A 97 -17.75 -5.60 7.55
C GLY A 97 -16.51 -6.07 8.28
N THR A 98 -15.44 -5.26 8.33
CA THR A 98 -14.18 -5.58 9.02
C THR A 98 -13.83 -4.48 10.02
N ALA A 99 -13.71 -4.86 11.29
CA ALA A 99 -13.25 -4.00 12.38
C ALA A 99 -11.79 -3.58 12.13
N THR A 100 -11.61 -2.34 11.67
CA THR A 100 -10.31 -1.75 11.32
C THR A 100 -9.89 -0.78 12.44
N PRO A 101 -8.63 -0.77 12.91
CA PRO A 101 -8.16 0.21 13.89
C PRO A 101 -8.31 1.64 13.35
N MET A 102 -8.75 2.60 14.17
CA MET A 102 -8.70 4.01 13.76
C MET A 102 -7.37 4.66 14.13
N CYS A 103 -6.87 5.48 13.22
CA CYS A 103 -5.65 6.24 13.45
C CYS A 103 -5.87 7.29 14.54
N THR A 104 -4.92 7.40 15.45
CA THR A 104 -4.90 8.35 16.56
C THR A 104 -4.29 9.69 16.19
N SER A 105 -3.43 9.74 15.16
CA SER A 105 -2.77 10.95 14.67
C SER A 105 -3.10 11.30 13.21
N THR A 106 -3.37 10.30 12.38
CA THR A 106 -3.71 10.51 10.95
C THR A 106 -5.13 11.07 10.80
N SER A 107 -5.27 12.22 10.14
CA SER A 107 -6.54 12.95 10.01
C SER A 107 -7.39 12.56 8.78
N SER A 108 -6.78 12.13 7.67
CA SER A 108 -7.45 11.73 6.42
C SER A 108 -6.79 10.50 5.80
N GLY A 109 -7.59 9.57 5.25
CA GLY A 109 -7.09 8.39 4.53
C GLY A 109 -6.65 7.23 5.43
N TRP A 110 -5.62 6.51 5.00
CA TRP A 110 -5.02 5.38 5.71
C TRP A 110 -3.68 5.76 6.34
N GLY A 111 -3.35 5.16 7.47
CA GLY A 111 -2.09 5.34 8.19
C GLY A 111 -1.56 4.02 8.76
N TRP A 112 -0.41 4.09 9.41
CA TRP A 112 0.20 2.97 10.14
C TRP A 112 0.67 3.46 11.50
N GLU A 113 0.01 3.01 12.56
CA GLU A 113 0.23 3.45 13.94
C GLU A 113 0.18 2.24 14.87
N ASN A 114 0.90 2.26 15.99
CA ASN A 114 0.89 1.16 16.98
C ASN A 114 1.20 -0.24 16.41
N ASN A 115 2.00 -0.29 15.33
CA ASN A 115 2.43 -1.50 14.64
C ASN A 115 1.33 -2.23 13.82
N GLU A 116 0.25 -1.54 13.47
CA GLU A 116 -0.86 -2.02 12.63
C GLU A 116 -1.37 -0.96 11.63
N SER A 117 -2.04 -1.40 10.55
CA SER A 117 -2.75 -0.50 9.62
C SER A 117 -3.94 0.13 10.32
N CYS A 118 -4.14 1.43 10.10
CA CYS A 118 -5.27 2.17 10.65
C CYS A 118 -5.98 3.04 9.59
N ILE A 119 -7.24 3.38 9.84
CA ILE A 119 -8.07 4.27 9.01
C ILE A 119 -8.37 5.58 9.75
N SER A 120 -8.35 6.72 9.07
CA SER A 120 -8.67 7.99 9.72
C SER A 120 -10.16 8.09 10.06
N GLN A 121 -10.49 8.89 11.08
CA GLN A 121 -11.87 9.19 11.45
C GLN A 121 -12.67 9.82 10.29
N ALA A 122 -12.03 10.65 9.46
CA ALA A 122 -12.67 11.28 8.31
C ALA A 122 -13.00 10.24 7.22
N GLU A 123 -12.07 9.33 6.93
CA GLU A 123 -12.25 8.29 5.92
C GLU A 123 -13.30 7.26 6.36
N CYS A 124 -13.33 6.88 7.64
CA CYS A 124 -14.39 6.02 8.19
C CYS A 124 -15.80 6.63 8.01
N ASN A 125 -15.93 7.94 8.25
CA ASN A 125 -17.21 8.65 8.23
C ASN A 125 -17.75 8.93 6.82
N THR A 126 -16.90 9.07 5.80
CA THR A 126 -17.33 9.42 4.43
C THR A 126 -18.10 8.30 3.72
N GLN A 127 -18.02 7.06 4.22
CA GLN A 127 -18.65 5.88 3.59
C GLN A 127 -19.70 5.17 4.46
N GLY A 128 -20.16 5.81 5.54
CA GLY A 128 -21.25 5.29 6.38
C GLY A 128 -20.84 4.18 7.35
N GLY A 129 -19.54 4.03 7.64
CA GLY A 129 -19.04 3.17 8.70
C GLY A 129 -19.54 3.64 10.06
N GLY A 130 -20.14 2.73 10.84
CA GLY A 130 -20.59 3.02 12.20
C GLY A 130 -19.39 3.17 13.14
N ASN A 131 -19.28 4.34 13.80
CA ASN A 131 -18.17 4.63 14.71
C ASN A 131 -18.38 3.93 16.06
N ASN A 132 -17.74 2.77 16.28
CA ASN A 132 -17.92 1.97 17.50
C ASN A 132 -17.08 2.50 18.68
N ASN A 133 -17.44 3.68 19.19
CA ASN A 133 -16.91 4.21 20.45
C ASN A 133 -17.81 3.82 21.64
N SER A 134 -17.63 2.61 22.16
CA SER A 134 -18.43 2.08 23.28
C SER A 134 -17.73 2.23 24.64
N SER A 135 -17.85 3.41 25.25
CA SER A 135 -17.73 3.54 26.71
C SER A 135 -19.03 3.06 27.37
N SER A 136 -18.94 2.16 28.36
CA SER A 136 -20.02 1.23 28.71
C SER A 136 -21.02 1.72 29.77
N SER A 137 -22.25 1.19 29.74
CA SER A 137 -23.08 1.00 30.94
C SER A 137 -24.17 -0.08 30.78
N SER A 138 -24.00 -1.22 31.46
CA SER A 138 -25.02 -2.22 31.93
C SER A 138 -26.11 -2.72 30.96
N SER A 139 -26.44 -4.01 30.83
CA SER A 139 -26.07 -5.27 31.53
C SER A 139 -26.69 -6.47 30.75
N SER A 140 -26.53 -7.77 31.05
CA SER A 140 -25.91 -8.55 32.15
C SER A 140 -25.74 -10.02 31.70
N SER A 141 -24.74 -10.74 32.28
CA SER A 141 -24.52 -12.21 32.24
C SER A 141 -24.31 -12.86 30.83
N SER A 142 -23.34 -13.76 30.62
CA SER A 142 -22.80 -14.77 31.54
C SER A 142 -21.38 -15.28 31.20
N SER A 143 -20.70 -15.80 32.22
CA SER A 143 -19.60 -16.80 32.20
C SER A 143 -18.38 -16.57 31.29
N SER A 144 -17.31 -16.15 31.95
CA SER A 144 -15.91 -16.16 31.55
C SER A 144 -15.34 -17.48 31.01
N SER A 145 -14.47 -17.37 30.01
CA SER A 145 -13.12 -17.94 30.09
C SER A 145 -12.15 -17.13 29.23
N SER A 146 -11.29 -16.34 29.87
CA SER A 146 -10.24 -15.55 29.23
C SER A 146 -9.00 -16.40 28.96
N SER A 147 -8.53 -16.43 27.72
CA SER A 147 -7.18 -16.90 27.39
C SER A 147 -6.53 -15.91 26.43
N SER A 148 -5.64 -15.08 26.99
CA SER A 148 -4.70 -14.26 26.24
C SER A 148 -3.73 -15.16 25.48
N ASN A 149 -3.68 -15.05 24.16
CA ASN A 149 -2.70 -15.75 23.34
C ASN A 149 -2.31 -14.87 22.16
N GLY A 150 -1.00 -14.69 21.94
CA GLY A 150 -0.52 -14.25 20.63
C GLY A 150 -1.04 -15.24 19.58
N GLY A 151 -1.61 -14.72 18.50
CA GLY A 151 -2.34 -15.52 17.51
C GLY A 151 -1.42 -16.47 16.75
N SER A 152 -1.18 -17.66 17.30
CA SER A 152 -0.65 -18.78 16.54
C SER A 152 -1.66 -19.10 15.45
N CYS A 153 -1.30 -18.81 14.20
CA CYS A 153 -2.12 -19.15 13.06
C CYS A 153 -2.38 -20.66 13.05
N GLY A 154 -3.64 -21.03 13.24
CA GLY A 154 -4.05 -22.41 13.32
C GLY A 154 -3.92 -23.10 11.96
N THR A 155 -3.85 -24.43 11.97
CA THR A 155 -4.07 -25.23 10.77
C THR A 155 -5.55 -25.15 10.40
N GLY A 156 -5.94 -24.11 9.65
CA GLY A 156 -7.26 -24.04 9.08
C GLY A 156 -7.51 -25.19 8.09
N SER A 157 -8.77 -25.43 7.78
CA SER A 157 -9.20 -26.57 6.97
C SER A 157 -10.09 -26.10 5.84
N CYS A 158 -9.93 -26.70 4.66
CA CYS A 158 -10.78 -26.47 3.51
C CYS A 158 -12.26 -26.75 3.87
N PRO A 159 -13.19 -25.77 3.72
CA PRO A 159 -14.61 -25.98 4.01
C PRO A 159 -15.21 -27.14 3.21
N SER A 160 -16.04 -27.95 3.86
CA SER A 160 -16.65 -29.15 3.27
C SER A 160 -17.70 -28.87 2.19
N ASN A 161 -18.15 -27.62 2.06
CA ASN A 161 -19.07 -27.19 1.01
C ASN A 161 -18.75 -25.75 0.58
N LEU A 162 -18.35 -25.57 -0.67
CA LEU A 162 -18.06 -24.27 -1.28
C LEU A 162 -19.10 -23.95 -2.35
N ASN A 163 -19.61 -22.72 -2.33
CA ASN A 163 -20.48 -22.21 -3.39
C ASN A 163 -19.62 -21.48 -4.42
N CYS A 164 -19.32 -22.12 -5.55
CA CYS A 164 -18.51 -21.52 -6.61
C CYS A 164 -19.23 -20.36 -7.33
N PRO A 165 -18.49 -19.40 -7.93
CA PRO A 165 -19.09 -18.40 -8.81
C PRO A 165 -19.81 -19.04 -10.00
N SER A 166 -20.88 -18.39 -10.48
CA SER A 166 -21.67 -18.91 -11.60
C SER A 166 -20.81 -19.13 -12.85
N GLY A 167 -20.75 -20.37 -13.34
CA GLY A 167 -19.98 -20.74 -14.53
C GLY A 167 -18.48 -20.87 -14.34
N ILE A 168 -17.97 -20.89 -13.09
CA ILE A 168 -16.54 -21.00 -12.78
C ILE A 168 -16.31 -22.18 -11.81
N SER A 169 -15.43 -23.11 -12.15
CA SER A 169 -15.00 -24.18 -11.23
C SER A 169 -14.24 -23.59 -10.05
N CYS A 170 -14.42 -24.12 -8.84
CA CYS A 170 -13.68 -23.67 -7.66
C CYS A 170 -13.41 -24.82 -6.69
N GLY A 171 -12.53 -24.57 -5.72
CA GLY A 171 -12.33 -25.48 -4.59
C GLY A 171 -11.32 -24.94 -3.59
N CYS A 172 -10.91 -25.82 -2.67
CA CYS A 172 -9.76 -25.59 -1.81
C CYS A 172 -8.96 -26.87 -1.54
N TYR A 173 -7.72 -26.71 -1.11
CA TYR A 173 -6.84 -27.75 -0.61
C TYR A 173 -5.70 -27.13 0.20
N THR A 174 -4.98 -27.94 0.97
CA THR A 174 -3.86 -27.48 1.80
C THR A 174 -2.55 -27.51 0.99
N VAL A 175 -1.78 -26.41 1.06
CA VAL A 175 -0.48 -26.23 0.40
C VAL A 175 0.56 -25.89 1.45
N SER A 176 1.53 -26.79 1.66
CA SER A 176 2.52 -26.64 2.73
C SER A 176 3.34 -25.35 2.59
N GLY A 177 3.35 -24.53 3.63
CA GLY A 177 4.13 -23.27 3.69
C GLY A 177 3.45 -22.06 3.06
N LEU A 178 2.26 -22.22 2.46
CA LEU A 178 1.45 -21.12 1.94
C LEU A 178 1.10 -20.11 3.05
N GLY A 179 0.80 -20.56 4.27
CA GLY A 179 0.48 -19.72 5.42
C GLY A 179 1.63 -18.80 5.82
N ALA A 180 2.85 -19.35 5.88
CA ALA A 180 4.06 -18.56 6.11
C ALA A 180 4.28 -17.54 4.97
N ASN A 181 3.96 -17.90 3.73
CA ASN A 181 4.10 -16.99 2.60
C ASN A 181 3.05 -15.86 2.64
N LYS A 182 1.77 -16.16 2.95
CA LYS A 182 0.72 -15.16 3.22
C LYS A 182 1.12 -14.19 4.35
N GLN A 183 1.66 -14.71 5.45
CA GLN A 183 2.16 -13.90 6.58
C GLN A 183 3.30 -12.97 6.15
N SER A 184 4.27 -13.47 5.38
CA SER A 184 5.38 -12.65 4.90
C SER A 184 4.95 -11.51 3.96
N TYR A 185 3.83 -11.66 3.24
CA TYR A 185 3.21 -10.58 2.48
C TYR A 185 2.46 -9.58 3.39
N GLN A 186 1.72 -10.04 4.40
CA GLN A 186 1.09 -9.14 5.38
C GLN A 186 2.14 -8.32 6.14
N ASN A 187 3.27 -8.92 6.53
CA ASN A 187 4.41 -8.21 7.11
C ASN A 187 5.05 -7.19 6.17
N ALA A 188 4.82 -7.30 4.85
CA ALA A 188 5.22 -6.33 3.84
C ALA A 188 4.11 -5.30 3.51
N GLY A 189 3.01 -5.29 4.26
CA GLY A 189 1.88 -4.36 4.11
C GLY A 189 0.70 -4.88 3.27
N ALA A 190 0.67 -6.17 2.92
CA ALA A 190 -0.41 -6.73 2.11
C ALA A 190 -1.71 -6.87 2.91
N ASP A 191 -2.84 -6.49 2.31
CA ASP A 191 -4.18 -6.80 2.81
C ASP A 191 -4.73 -8.08 2.16
N ARG A 192 -5.95 -8.47 2.56
CA ARG A 192 -6.65 -9.63 1.98
C ARG A 192 -6.89 -9.50 0.46
N ARG A 193 -6.86 -8.30 -0.12
CA ARG A 193 -7.04 -8.05 -1.57
C ARG A 193 -5.81 -8.50 -2.33
N PHE A 194 -4.62 -8.08 -1.88
CA PHE A 194 -3.36 -8.61 -2.42
C PHE A 194 -3.30 -10.13 -2.30
N LEU A 195 -3.66 -10.69 -1.12
CA LEU A 195 -3.66 -12.13 -0.92
C LEU A 195 -4.61 -12.87 -1.89
N ALA A 196 -5.80 -12.32 -2.13
CA ALA A 196 -6.76 -12.89 -3.09
C ALA A 196 -6.24 -12.87 -4.53
N SER A 197 -5.62 -11.76 -4.97
CA SER A 197 -4.99 -11.68 -6.29
C SER A 197 -3.86 -12.70 -6.44
N ALA A 198 -2.88 -12.73 -5.53
CA ALA A 198 -1.72 -13.62 -5.67
C ALA A 198 -2.08 -15.11 -5.53
N MET A 199 -3.12 -15.45 -4.75
CA MET A 199 -3.62 -16.82 -4.62
C MET A 199 -4.25 -17.38 -5.91
N MET A 200 -4.79 -16.51 -6.77
CA MET A 200 -5.28 -16.91 -8.09
C MET A 200 -4.14 -17.20 -9.08
N GLU A 201 -3.01 -16.49 -8.96
CA GLU A 201 -1.92 -16.54 -9.94
C GLU A 201 -0.93 -17.69 -9.73
N THR A 202 -0.56 -18.01 -8.49
CA THR A 202 0.34 -19.14 -8.18
C THR A 202 -0.10 -19.94 -6.96
N GLU A 203 0.33 -21.20 -6.86
CA GLU A 203 -0.14 -22.14 -5.83
C GLU A 203 0.32 -21.77 -4.41
N VAL A 204 1.57 -21.34 -4.29
CA VAL A 204 2.19 -20.91 -3.03
C VAL A 204 2.26 -19.40 -2.87
N MET A 205 1.74 -18.61 -3.83
CA MET A 205 1.88 -17.14 -3.90
C MET A 205 3.34 -16.69 -4.06
N ASP A 206 4.15 -17.45 -4.83
CA ASP A 206 5.53 -17.11 -5.15
C ASP A 206 5.67 -16.40 -6.50
N THR A 207 6.92 -16.06 -6.82
CA THR A 207 7.38 -15.42 -8.06
C THR A 207 8.20 -16.37 -8.95
N ASN A 208 8.13 -17.67 -8.69
CA ASN A 208 8.96 -18.71 -9.32
C ASN A 208 8.31 -19.31 -10.58
N TYR A 209 7.63 -18.45 -11.34
CA TYR A 209 7.08 -18.75 -12.66
C TYR A 209 8.08 -18.35 -13.76
N THR A 210 7.83 -18.75 -15.01
CA THR A 210 8.65 -18.37 -16.17
C THR A 210 8.84 -16.85 -16.21
N TYR A 211 10.09 -16.36 -16.36
CA TYR A 211 10.39 -14.93 -16.32
C TYR A 211 9.44 -14.10 -17.21
N GLY A 212 8.85 -13.05 -16.65
CA GLY A 212 7.85 -12.21 -17.31
C GLY A 212 6.51 -12.89 -17.63
N ASP A 213 6.23 -14.08 -17.09
CA ASP A 213 5.17 -15.01 -17.55
C ASP A 213 5.27 -15.33 -19.05
N ALA A 214 6.52 -15.44 -19.54
CA ALA A 214 6.89 -15.57 -20.96
C ALA A 214 6.43 -14.39 -21.86
N LYS A 215 6.06 -13.25 -21.26
CA LYS A 215 5.68 -12.01 -21.96
C LYS A 215 6.79 -10.96 -21.85
N SER A 216 6.68 -9.90 -22.64
CA SER A 216 7.62 -8.78 -22.68
C SER A 216 6.89 -7.47 -23.02
N GLY A 217 7.59 -6.34 -22.91
CA GLY A 217 6.97 -5.03 -23.12
C GLY A 217 5.93 -4.71 -22.04
N ASP A 218 4.87 -3.99 -22.41
CA ASP A 218 3.75 -3.67 -21.51
C ASP A 218 3.00 -4.91 -20.98
N ALA A 219 3.19 -6.09 -21.59
CA ALA A 219 2.59 -7.35 -21.15
C ALA A 219 3.46 -8.15 -20.17
N PHE A 220 4.70 -7.72 -19.90
CA PHE A 220 5.60 -8.39 -18.95
C PHE A 220 4.98 -8.44 -17.54
N ASN A 221 4.91 -9.64 -16.93
CA ASN A 221 4.33 -9.83 -15.61
C ASN A 221 5.40 -9.96 -14.50
N ALA A 222 5.24 -9.21 -13.40
CA ALA A 222 6.11 -9.26 -12.21
C ALA A 222 5.31 -9.33 -10.89
N GLY A 223 5.97 -9.78 -9.82
CA GLY A 223 5.38 -9.95 -8.50
C GLY A 223 4.49 -11.19 -8.37
N ALA A 224 4.05 -11.52 -7.15
CA ALA A 224 3.20 -12.68 -6.89
C ALA A 224 1.76 -12.49 -7.41
N THR A 225 1.35 -11.24 -7.65
CA THR A 225 0.09 -10.91 -8.32
C THR A 225 0.22 -10.81 -9.85
N LYS A 226 1.38 -11.13 -10.45
CA LYS A 226 1.64 -11.03 -11.90
C LYS A 226 1.20 -9.70 -12.52
N GLN A 227 1.49 -8.58 -11.88
CA GLN A 227 1.13 -7.25 -12.40
C GLN A 227 1.81 -7.00 -13.74
N ASN A 228 1.10 -6.45 -14.73
CA ASN A 228 1.67 -6.17 -16.06
C ASN A 228 2.35 -4.79 -16.11
N TRP A 229 3.49 -4.71 -16.81
CA TRP A 229 4.30 -3.50 -16.92
C TRP A 229 3.53 -2.27 -17.43
N GLY A 230 2.61 -2.48 -18.37
CA GLY A 230 1.77 -1.44 -18.95
C GLY A 230 0.92 -0.71 -17.92
N MET A 231 0.43 -1.41 -16.89
CA MET A 231 -0.15 -0.76 -15.72
C MET A 231 0.91 -0.16 -14.82
N MET A 232 1.89 -0.96 -14.39
CA MET A 232 2.86 -0.57 -13.35
C MET A 232 3.55 0.76 -13.63
N ARG A 233 3.99 1.00 -14.87
CA ARG A 233 4.65 2.25 -15.29
C ARG A 233 3.72 3.47 -15.39
N GLN A 234 2.42 3.30 -15.18
CA GLN A 234 1.46 4.40 -15.09
C GLN A 234 1.16 4.77 -13.62
N CYS A 235 1.23 3.82 -12.69
CA CYS A 235 0.84 3.99 -11.27
C CYS A 235 2.02 4.12 -10.31
N HIS A 236 3.13 3.39 -10.53
CA HIS A 236 4.29 3.52 -9.66
C HIS A 236 5.09 4.77 -10.01
N SER A 237 5.18 5.69 -9.05
CA SER A 237 5.75 7.04 -9.26
C SER A 237 7.16 7.01 -9.85
N ALA A 238 8.03 6.10 -9.36
CA ALA A 238 9.41 5.94 -9.84
C ALA A 238 9.52 5.40 -11.27
N TRP A 239 8.44 4.85 -11.84
CA TRP A 239 8.39 4.29 -13.19
C TRP A 239 7.55 5.13 -14.17
N SER A 240 6.93 6.22 -13.70
CA SER A 240 6.05 7.10 -14.49
C SER A 240 6.69 7.71 -15.75
N GLY A 241 8.02 7.80 -15.80
CA GLY A 241 8.78 8.28 -16.95
C GLY A 241 9.31 7.19 -17.89
N TYR A 242 9.08 5.91 -17.60
CA TYR A 242 9.67 4.80 -18.35
C TYR A 242 8.80 4.33 -19.53
N GLY A 243 9.48 3.85 -20.57
CA GLY A 243 8.86 3.32 -21.77
C GLY A 243 8.41 1.87 -21.62
N SER A 244 7.70 1.37 -22.63
CA SER A 244 7.30 -0.04 -22.68
C SER A 244 8.48 -1.00 -22.77
N GLY A 245 9.66 -0.54 -23.22
CA GLY A 245 10.88 -1.34 -23.32
C GLY A 245 11.65 -1.54 -22.00
N ASP A 246 11.36 -0.75 -20.97
CA ASP A 246 12.10 -0.75 -19.70
C ASP A 246 11.55 -1.75 -18.66
N TYR A 247 10.75 -2.72 -19.10
CA TYR A 247 9.97 -3.61 -18.24
C TYR A 247 10.79 -4.42 -17.22
N ASP A 248 12.04 -4.74 -17.55
CA ASP A 248 12.93 -5.53 -16.68
C ASP A 248 13.17 -4.88 -15.31
N VAL A 249 12.98 -3.55 -15.15
CA VAL A 249 13.10 -2.90 -13.83
C VAL A 249 12.06 -3.42 -12.83
N SER A 250 10.88 -3.84 -13.31
CA SER A 250 9.82 -4.37 -12.47
C SER A 250 10.13 -5.76 -11.91
N ALA A 251 11.11 -6.48 -12.49
CA ALA A 251 11.58 -7.76 -11.96
C ALA A 251 12.16 -7.64 -10.54
N ALA A 252 12.50 -6.44 -10.06
CA ALA A 252 12.84 -6.18 -8.67
C ALA A 252 11.74 -6.62 -7.68
N MET A 253 10.46 -6.56 -8.09
CA MET A 253 9.33 -7.07 -7.29
C MET A 253 9.42 -8.58 -7.03
N ASN A 254 10.09 -9.34 -7.91
CA ASN A 254 10.20 -10.79 -7.76
C ASN A 254 11.07 -11.21 -6.56
N SER A 255 11.89 -10.30 -6.03
CA SER A 255 12.73 -10.49 -4.84
C SER A 255 12.42 -9.50 -3.70
N ASN A 256 11.58 -8.50 -3.92
CA ASN A 256 11.21 -7.49 -2.92
C ASN A 256 9.68 -7.42 -2.75
N LYS A 257 9.19 -8.06 -1.68
CA LYS A 257 7.75 -8.12 -1.36
C LYS A 257 7.15 -6.77 -1.00
N SER A 258 7.89 -5.89 -0.32
CA SER A 258 7.41 -4.56 0.02
C SER A 258 7.20 -3.71 -1.24
N LEU A 259 8.09 -3.84 -2.23
CA LEU A 259 7.89 -3.21 -3.54
C LEU A 259 6.70 -3.81 -4.30
N ASP A 260 6.54 -5.14 -4.33
CA ASP A 260 5.40 -5.80 -4.98
C ASP A 260 4.05 -5.33 -4.41
N VAL A 261 3.94 -5.30 -3.08
CA VAL A 261 2.77 -4.82 -2.34
C VAL A 261 2.54 -3.32 -2.55
N GLN A 262 3.59 -2.50 -2.50
CA GLN A 262 3.50 -1.06 -2.75
C GLN A 262 2.92 -0.78 -4.15
N VAL A 263 3.54 -1.37 -5.19
CA VAL A 263 3.08 -1.21 -6.58
C VAL A 263 1.65 -1.69 -6.73
N TYR A 264 1.28 -2.84 -6.13
CA TYR A 264 -0.10 -3.32 -6.15
C TYR A 264 -1.08 -2.29 -5.58
N ASN A 265 -0.78 -1.75 -4.39
CA ASN A 265 -1.65 -0.79 -3.72
C ASN A 265 -1.77 0.53 -4.49
N GLU A 266 -0.67 1.06 -5.02
CA GLU A 266 -0.65 2.26 -5.86
C GLU A 266 -1.48 2.07 -7.13
N CYS A 267 -1.32 0.93 -7.82
CA CYS A 267 -2.06 0.60 -9.03
C CYS A 267 -3.56 0.33 -8.76
N ARG A 268 -3.90 -0.33 -7.65
CA ARG A 268 -5.29 -0.48 -7.19
C ARG A 268 -5.94 0.87 -6.91
N SER A 269 -5.20 1.80 -6.29
CA SER A 269 -5.67 3.16 -6.00
C SER A 269 -5.89 3.98 -7.27
N GLN A 270 -4.91 4.00 -8.17
CA GLN A 270 -4.99 4.79 -9.41
C GLN A 270 -6.07 4.32 -10.38
N PHE A 271 -6.19 3.00 -10.59
CA PHE A 271 -7.11 2.46 -11.59
C PHE A 271 -8.51 2.14 -11.02
N GLY A 272 -8.66 2.02 -9.69
CA GLY A 272 -9.93 1.73 -9.04
C GLY A 272 -10.63 0.49 -9.64
N ASN A 273 -11.89 0.63 -10.02
CA ASN A 273 -12.65 -0.46 -10.66
C ASN A 273 -12.08 -0.89 -12.02
N ASN A 274 -11.42 0.00 -12.76
CA ASN A 274 -10.79 -0.33 -14.05
C ASN A 274 -9.53 -1.19 -13.86
N TRP A 275 -9.02 -1.33 -12.63
CA TRP A 275 -7.87 -2.18 -12.34
C TRP A 275 -8.10 -3.62 -12.82
N PHE A 276 -9.30 -4.17 -12.64
CA PHE A 276 -9.59 -5.54 -13.10
C PHE A 276 -9.42 -5.71 -14.61
N GLY A 277 -9.88 -4.74 -15.40
CA GLY A 277 -9.72 -4.76 -16.85
C GLY A 277 -8.26 -4.61 -17.26
N GLY A 278 -7.56 -3.63 -16.68
CA GLY A 278 -6.14 -3.41 -16.97
C GLY A 278 -5.23 -4.53 -16.52
N HIS A 279 -5.51 -5.15 -15.38
CA HIS A 279 -4.68 -6.20 -14.80
C HIS A 279 -4.83 -7.47 -15.61
N ARG A 280 -6.08 -7.82 -15.94
CA ARG A 280 -6.42 -9.00 -16.75
C ARG A 280 -5.94 -8.88 -18.20
N ASN A 281 -6.22 -7.76 -18.88
CA ASN A 281 -6.03 -7.65 -20.34
C ASN A 281 -5.42 -6.31 -20.79
N GLY A 282 -4.55 -5.71 -19.97
CA GLY A 282 -3.75 -4.54 -20.30
C GLY A 282 -4.54 -3.34 -20.82
N SER A 283 -3.97 -2.61 -21.78
CA SER A 283 -4.61 -1.45 -22.42
C SER A 283 -5.94 -1.79 -23.11
N THR A 284 -6.09 -3.00 -23.65
CA THR A 284 -7.34 -3.49 -24.25
C THR A 284 -8.44 -3.63 -23.19
N GLY A 285 -8.12 -4.19 -22.04
CA GLY A 285 -9.04 -4.33 -20.91
C GLY A 285 -9.35 -3.01 -20.19
N LEU A 286 -8.42 -2.06 -20.15
CA LEU A 286 -8.72 -0.67 -19.73
C LEU A 286 -9.71 0.00 -20.70
N SER A 287 -9.60 -0.28 -22.00
CA SER A 287 -10.47 0.29 -23.04
C SER A 287 -11.85 -0.38 -23.09
N ASN A 288 -11.95 -1.64 -22.64
CA ASN A 288 -13.20 -2.41 -22.61
C ASN A 288 -13.27 -3.27 -21.33
N PRO A 289 -13.55 -2.67 -20.16
CA PRO A 289 -13.47 -3.36 -18.86
C PRO A 289 -14.61 -4.34 -18.58
N ASN A 290 -15.62 -4.43 -19.47
CA ASN A 290 -16.86 -5.17 -19.23
C ASN A 290 -16.96 -6.47 -20.05
N THR A 291 -15.86 -7.01 -20.58
CA THR A 291 -15.89 -8.32 -21.26
C THR A 291 -16.25 -9.44 -20.28
N GLN A 292 -16.82 -10.54 -20.79
CA GLN A 292 -17.16 -11.69 -19.94
C GLN A 292 -15.93 -12.28 -19.24
N ASP A 293 -14.77 -12.25 -19.89
CA ASP A 293 -13.50 -12.69 -19.31
C ASP A 293 -13.10 -11.86 -18.08
N ILE A 294 -13.16 -10.53 -18.18
CA ILE A 294 -12.84 -9.62 -17.06
C ILE A 294 -13.88 -9.75 -15.94
N GLN A 295 -15.16 -9.95 -16.29
CA GLN A 295 -16.21 -10.23 -15.31
C GLN A 295 -15.99 -11.56 -14.58
N ASN A 296 -15.56 -12.62 -15.30
CA ASN A 296 -15.24 -13.91 -14.70
C ASN A 296 -14.02 -13.82 -13.77
N PHE A 297 -12.95 -13.14 -14.22
CA PHE A 297 -11.76 -12.88 -13.39
C PHE A 297 -12.13 -12.11 -12.11
N LYS A 298 -12.94 -11.04 -12.23
CA LYS A 298 -13.43 -10.27 -11.08
C LYS A 298 -14.28 -11.13 -10.13
N ALA A 299 -15.19 -11.97 -10.66
CA ALA A 299 -16.02 -12.85 -9.85
C ALA A 299 -15.19 -13.91 -9.10
N GLY A 300 -14.15 -14.46 -9.75
CA GLY A 300 -13.20 -15.37 -9.12
C GLY A 300 -12.38 -14.70 -8.02
N TYR A 301 -11.95 -13.46 -8.24
CA TYR A 301 -11.26 -12.63 -7.25
C TYR A 301 -12.16 -12.31 -6.05
N ASP A 302 -13.39 -11.82 -6.28
CA ASP A 302 -14.31 -11.43 -5.22
C ASP A 302 -14.67 -12.66 -4.34
N TRP A 303 -14.80 -13.84 -4.95
CA TRP A 303 -14.99 -15.10 -4.25
C TRP A 303 -13.77 -15.51 -3.41
N THR A 304 -12.56 -15.47 -4.00
CA THR A 304 -11.31 -15.81 -3.31
C THR A 304 -11.07 -14.89 -2.11
N TYR A 305 -11.34 -13.59 -2.27
CA TYR A 305 -11.31 -12.59 -1.20
C TYR A 305 -12.28 -12.91 -0.06
N GLN A 306 -13.49 -13.40 -0.36
CA GLN A 306 -14.44 -13.82 0.66
C GLN A 306 -13.98 -15.09 1.39
N GLN A 307 -13.48 -16.10 0.67
CA GLN A 307 -13.03 -17.35 1.29
C GLN A 307 -11.79 -17.16 2.17
N LEU A 308 -10.92 -16.18 1.87
CA LEU A 308 -9.73 -15.89 2.65
C LEU A 308 -10.00 -15.33 4.07
N SER A 309 -11.24 -14.96 4.40
CA SER A 309 -11.58 -14.43 5.72
C SER A 309 -11.42 -15.49 6.83
N GLY A 310 -10.42 -15.33 7.69
CA GLY A 310 -10.04 -16.31 8.71
C GLY A 310 -9.02 -17.35 8.22
N HIS A 311 -8.54 -17.22 6.98
CA HIS A 311 -7.56 -18.09 6.33
C HIS A 311 -6.33 -17.29 5.85
N GLU A 312 -6.09 -16.08 6.37
CA GLU A 312 -5.01 -15.19 5.92
C GLU A 312 -3.61 -15.65 6.32
N CYS A 313 -3.47 -16.68 7.16
CA CYS A 313 -2.17 -17.16 7.62
C CYS A 313 -2.05 -18.67 7.79
N ASP A 314 -3.03 -19.44 7.29
CA ASP A 314 -2.97 -20.90 7.24
C ASP A 314 -2.49 -21.41 5.87
N ASP A 315 -2.31 -22.72 5.76
CA ASP A 315 -1.91 -23.39 4.52
C ASP A 315 -3.09 -23.67 3.56
N VAL A 316 -4.31 -23.15 3.78
CA VAL A 316 -5.45 -23.40 2.87
C VAL A 316 -5.35 -22.49 1.64
N ARG A 317 -5.26 -23.11 0.46
CA ARG A 317 -5.43 -22.44 -0.83
C ARG A 317 -6.88 -22.56 -1.26
N PHE A 318 -7.49 -21.43 -1.61
CA PHE A 318 -8.72 -21.37 -2.40
C PHE A 318 -8.36 -21.14 -3.86
N TRP A 319 -9.06 -21.80 -4.78
CA TRP A 319 -8.79 -21.68 -6.21
C TRP A 319 -10.06 -21.55 -7.02
N VAL A 320 -9.94 -20.88 -8.16
CA VAL A 320 -10.96 -20.72 -9.20
C VAL A 320 -10.32 -21.00 -10.56
N GLU A 321 -11.05 -21.66 -11.45
CA GLU A 321 -10.57 -21.97 -12.80
C GLU A 321 -10.82 -20.78 -13.73
N ILE A 322 -9.83 -19.89 -13.83
CA ILE A 322 -9.80 -18.81 -14.82
C ILE A 322 -8.78 -19.18 -15.90
N PRO A 323 -9.16 -19.29 -17.20
CA PRO A 323 -8.22 -19.57 -18.28
C PRO A 323 -7.09 -18.52 -18.35
N ALA A 324 -5.88 -18.93 -18.74
CA ALA A 324 -4.80 -18.00 -19.04
C ALA A 324 -5.03 -17.26 -20.37
N ILE A 325 -4.51 -16.02 -20.48
CA ILE A 325 -4.48 -15.19 -21.69
C ILE A 325 -3.11 -14.50 -21.87
#